data_AF-A0A1E3UGJ9-F1
#
_entry.id   AF-A0A1E3UGJ9-F1
#
_cell.length_a   1.000
_cell.length_b   1.000
_cell.length_c   1.000
_cell.angle_alpha   90.00
_cell.angle_beta   90.00
_cell.angle_gamma   90.00
#
_symmetry.space_group_name_H-M   'P 1'
#
loop_
_entity.id
_entity.type
_entity.pdbx_description
1 polymer ?
#
loop_
_entity_poly.entity_id
_entity_poly.type
_entity_poly.pdbx_seq_one_letter_code
_entity_poly.pdbx_strand_id
1 'polypeptide(L)'
;MTVNLSVLLQNWKRRTDILLGTSQEKETPMKKIHLICNAHLDPVWLWRWEEGCTEALSTFRTAERFTDEFPGFTFNHNEAILYQWVKENEPDL
;
A
#
# COMPACT_ATOMS: atom_id res chain seq x y z
N MET A 1 0.03 35.85 46.90
CA MET A 1 -0.44 34.82 45.96
C MET A 1 -1.01 35.54 44.75
N THR A 2 -0.28 35.60 43.64
CA THR A 2 -0.62 36.45 42.49
C THR A 2 -1.35 35.62 41.45
N VAL A 3 -2.55 36.01 41.07
CA VAL A 3 -3.30 35.35 40.00
C VAL A 3 -2.72 35.79 38.66
N ASN A 4 -2.30 34.82 37.84
CA ASN A 4 -1.73 35.11 36.53
C ASN A 4 -2.85 35.47 35.54
N LEU A 5 -2.97 36.76 35.24
CA LEU A 5 -4.00 37.30 34.35
C LEU A 5 -3.97 36.66 32.94
N SER A 6 -2.80 36.23 32.46
CA SER A 6 -2.68 35.63 31.12
C SER A 6 -3.35 34.26 31.04
N VAL A 7 -3.30 33.48 32.13
CA VAL A 7 -3.94 32.17 32.23
C VAL A 7 -5.47 32.31 32.30
N LEU A 8 -5.97 33.30 33.05
CA LEU A 8 -7.39 33.61 33.09
C LEU A 8 -7.93 34.03 31.71
N LEU A 9 -7.19 34.88 30.99
CA LEU A 9 -7.57 35.32 29.65
C LEU A 9 -7.55 34.16 28.64
N GLN A 10 -6.56 33.27 28.69
CA GLN A 10 -6.52 32.07 27.85
C GLN A 10 -7.69 31.12 28.14
N ASN A 11 -8.03 30.92 29.41
CA ASN A 11 -9.16 30.07 29.80
C ASN A 11 -10.50 30.70 29.41
N TRP A 12 -10.63 32.03 29.49
CA TRP A 12 -11.84 32.75 29.05
C TRP A 12 -12.01 32.70 27.53
N LYS A 13 -10.92 32.89 26.77
CA LYS A 13 -10.92 32.73 25.31
C LYS A 13 -11.32 31.30 24.91
N ARG A 14 -10.73 30.28 25.54
CA ARG A 14 -11.08 28.88 25.27
C ARG A 14 -12.54 28.55 25.60
N ARG A 15 -13.09 29.10 26.69
CA ARG A 15 -14.52 28.92 27.04
C ARG A 15 -15.46 29.61 26.05
N THR A 16 -15.11 30.82 25.60
CA THR A 16 -15.90 31.54 24.60
C THR A 16 -15.84 30.85 23.23
N ASP A 17 -14.68 30.30 22.85
CA ASP A 17 -14.53 29.55 21.59
C ASP A 17 -15.33 28.24 21.55
N ILE A 18 -15.55 27.60 22.72
CA ILE A 18 -16.41 26.41 22.85
C ILE A 18 -17.89 26.82 22.81
N LEU A 19 -18.27 27.87 23.53
CA LEU A 19 -19.67 28.34 23.60
C LEU A 19 -20.16 28.96 22.29
N LEU A 20 -19.27 29.61 21.53
CA LEU A 20 -19.55 30.22 20.23
C LEU A 20 -19.34 29.25 19.06
N GLY A 21 -18.91 28.02 19.32
CA GLY A 21 -18.65 27.02 18.28
C GLY A 21 -17.53 27.40 17.30
N THR A 22 -16.64 28.33 17.65
CA THR A 22 -15.53 28.82 16.81
C THR A 22 -14.26 27.98 16.91
N SER A 23 -14.34 26.82 17.55
CA SER A 23 -13.26 25.85 17.61
C SER A 23 -12.98 25.32 16.19
N GLN A 24 -11.86 25.72 15.61
CA GLN A 24 -11.41 25.19 14.32
C GLN A 24 -11.18 23.68 14.46
N GLU A 25 -12.03 22.85 13.85
CA GLU A 25 -11.72 21.43 13.66
C GLU A 25 -10.44 21.34 12.84
N LYS A 26 -9.39 20.76 13.43
CA LYS A 26 -8.18 20.41 12.66
C LYS A 26 -8.56 19.29 11.70
N GLU A 27 -8.75 19.64 10.43
CA GLU A 27 -8.89 18.69 9.35
C GLU A 27 -7.62 17.83 9.32
N THR A 28 -7.76 16.55 9.69
CA THR A 28 -6.64 15.61 9.61
C THR A 28 -6.42 15.26 8.15
N PRO A 29 -5.21 15.42 7.60
CA PRO A 29 -4.96 15.09 6.20
C PRO A 29 -5.30 13.62 5.96
N MET A 30 -6.08 13.34 4.92
CA MET A 30 -6.43 11.98 4.55
C MET A 30 -5.16 11.14 4.38
N LYS A 31 -5.07 10.04 5.14
CA LYS A 31 -3.94 9.11 5.03
C LYS A 31 -4.04 8.40 3.69
N LYS A 32 -3.00 8.49 2.88
CA LYS A 32 -2.89 7.75 1.63
C LYS A 32 -2.37 6.34 1.91
N ILE A 33 -3.13 5.33 1.49
CA ILE A 33 -2.72 3.92 1.54
C ILE A 33 -2.36 3.52 0.11
N HIS A 34 -1.20 2.91 -0.06
CA HIS A 34 -0.76 2.31 -1.32
C HIS A 34 -0.88 0.80 -1.19
N LEU A 35 -1.57 0.18 -2.15
CA LEU A 35 -1.68 -1.27 -2.26
C LEU A 35 -0.88 -1.70 -3.49
N ILE A 36 0.06 -2.61 -3.29
CA ILE A 36 0.94 -3.13 -4.34
C ILE A 36 0.75 -4.64 -4.35
N CYS A 37 0.49 -5.20 -5.52
CA CYS A 37 0.39 -6.65 -5.67
C CYS A 37 1.78 -7.27 -5.69
N ASN A 38 1.96 -8.35 -4.95
CA ASN A 38 3.19 -9.12 -4.90
C ASN A 38 2.85 -10.61 -4.79
N ALA A 39 3.58 -11.45 -5.49
CA ALA A 39 3.56 -12.90 -5.32
C ALA A 39 4.98 -13.34 -4.98
N HIS A 40 5.20 -13.87 -3.79
CA HIS A 40 6.50 -14.46 -3.42
C HIS A 40 6.52 -15.92 -3.89
N LEU A 41 7.58 -16.33 -4.59
CA LEU A 41 7.72 -17.68 -5.11
C LEU A 41 9.09 -18.26 -4.77
N ASP A 42 9.08 -19.41 -4.09
CA ASP A 42 10.28 -20.24 -3.89
C ASP A 42 10.26 -21.39 -4.93
N PRO A 43 10.87 -21.22 -6.12
CA PRO A 43 10.69 -22.14 -7.25
C PRO A 43 11.27 -23.53 -7.02
N VAL A 44 12.22 -23.67 -6.08
CA VAL A 44 12.79 -24.95 -5.69
C VAL A 44 12.81 -25.01 -4.17
N TRP A 45 11.76 -25.57 -3.60
CA TRP A 45 11.64 -25.74 -2.15
C TRP A 45 11.02 -27.09 -1.80
N LEU A 46 9.69 -27.18 -1.74
CA LEU A 46 8.96 -28.43 -1.45
C LEU A 46 8.59 -29.21 -2.71
N TRP A 47 8.90 -28.67 -3.89
CA TRP A 47 8.63 -29.24 -5.21
C TRP A 47 9.88 -29.18 -6.10
N ARG A 48 9.85 -29.90 -7.22
CA ARG A 48 10.92 -29.88 -8.22
C ARG A 48 10.88 -28.61 -9.05
N TRP A 49 11.98 -28.32 -9.73
CA TRP A 49 12.13 -27.09 -10.49
C TRP A 49 11.11 -26.97 -11.63
N GLU A 50 10.70 -28.09 -12.25
CA GLU A 50 9.70 -28.11 -13.31
C GLU A 50 8.32 -27.63 -12.82
N GLU A 51 7.96 -28.05 -11.60
CA GLU A 51 6.73 -27.65 -10.92
C GLU A 51 6.80 -26.15 -10.56
N GLY A 52 7.92 -25.71 -10.00
CA GLY A 52 8.14 -24.29 -9.71
C GLY A 52 8.13 -23.39 -10.95
N CYS A 53 8.66 -23.87 -12.08
CA CYS A 53 8.58 -23.17 -13.37
C CYS A 53 7.12 -23.03 -13.83
N THR A 54 6.31 -24.09 -13.67
CA THR A 54 4.89 -24.06 -14.01
C THR A 54 4.12 -23.07 -13.12
N GLU A 55 4.42 -23.02 -11.82
CA GLU A 55 3.84 -22.06 -10.89
C GLU A 55 4.20 -20.61 -11.23
N ALA A 56 5.45 -20.37 -11.65
CA ALA A 56 5.87 -19.07 -12.16
C ALA A 56 5.01 -18.67 -13.38
N LEU A 57 4.98 -19.51 -14.42
CA LEU A 57 4.20 -19.23 -15.64
C LEU A 57 2.72 -18.93 -15.35
N SER A 58 2.09 -19.73 -14.47
CA SER A 58 0.71 -19.51 -14.03
C SER A 58 0.51 -18.17 -13.32
N THR A 59 1.46 -17.80 -12.46
CA THR A 59 1.44 -16.52 -11.72
C THR A 59 1.59 -15.33 -12.67
N PHE A 60 2.56 -15.36 -13.58
CA PHE A 60 2.79 -14.26 -14.53
C PHE A 60 1.62 -14.09 -15.51
N ARG A 61 1.01 -15.17 -16.02
CA ARG A 61 -0.23 -15.09 -16.83
C ARG A 61 -1.37 -14.40 -16.09
N THR A 62 -1.52 -14.70 -14.81
CA THR A 62 -2.57 -14.07 -14.00
C THR A 62 -2.29 -12.59 -13.79
N ALA A 63 -1.02 -12.23 -13.55
CA ALA A 63 -0.61 -10.83 -13.39
C ALA A 63 -0.76 -10.02 -14.68
N GLU A 64 -0.43 -10.60 -15.84
CA GLU A 64 -0.61 -9.99 -17.16
C GLU A 64 -2.09 -9.70 -17.43
N ARG A 65 -2.97 -10.71 -17.30
CA ARG A 65 -4.42 -10.52 -17.40
C ARG A 65 -4.94 -9.43 -16.46
N PHE A 66 -4.47 -9.36 -15.22
CA PHE A 66 -4.91 -8.34 -14.27
C PHE A 66 -4.44 -6.92 -14.62
N THR A 67 -3.32 -6.80 -15.33
CA THR A 67 -2.84 -5.51 -15.82
C THR A 67 -3.78 -4.96 -16.88
N ASP A 68 -4.39 -5.83 -17.70
CA ASP A 68 -5.41 -5.44 -18.68
C ASP A 68 -6.79 -5.21 -18.05
N GLU A 69 -7.18 -6.04 -17.08
CA GLU A 69 -8.52 -6.01 -16.48
C GLU A 69 -8.72 -4.86 -15.47
N PHE A 70 -7.69 -4.51 -14.70
CA PHE A 70 -7.79 -3.56 -13.60
C PHE A 70 -6.89 -2.33 -13.80
N PRO A 71 -7.42 -1.22 -14.34
CA PRO A 71 -6.66 0.01 -14.51
C PRO A 71 -6.11 0.54 -13.17
N GLY A 72 -4.77 0.56 -13.05
CA GLY A 72 -4.06 0.96 -11.82
C GLY A 72 -3.52 -0.20 -10.99
N PHE A 73 -3.72 -1.44 -11.43
CA PHE A 73 -3.01 -2.60 -10.89
C PHE A 73 -1.50 -2.43 -11.09
N THR A 74 -0.72 -2.76 -10.06
CA THR A 74 0.74 -2.75 -10.11
C THR A 74 1.23 -4.05 -9.51
N PHE A 75 1.87 -4.87 -10.34
CA PHE A 75 2.52 -6.11 -9.94
C PHE A 75 4.01 -5.88 -9.67
N ASN A 76 4.47 -6.35 -8.51
CA ASN A 76 5.86 -6.32 -8.09
C ASN A 76 6.34 -7.77 -7.87
N HIS A 77 7.51 -8.12 -8.41
CA HIS A 77 8.09 -9.46 -8.28
C HIS A 77 9.62 -9.40 -8.41
N ASN A 78 10.35 -10.16 -7.59
CA ASN A 78 11.79 -9.96 -7.33
C ASN A 78 12.75 -10.97 -7.99
N GLU A 79 12.31 -12.20 -8.25
CA GLU A 79 13.17 -13.29 -8.73
C GLU A 79 13.48 -13.16 -10.23
N ALA A 80 14.66 -12.64 -10.57
CA ALA A 80 15.10 -12.47 -11.96
C ALA A 80 15.09 -13.78 -12.78
N ILE A 81 15.39 -14.90 -12.14
CA ILE A 81 15.41 -16.23 -12.79
C ILE A 81 14.03 -16.63 -13.32
N LEU A 82 12.94 -16.20 -12.66
CA LEU A 82 11.59 -16.54 -13.11
C LEU A 82 11.23 -15.80 -14.40
N TYR A 83 11.67 -14.55 -14.56
CA TYR A 83 11.52 -13.83 -15.84
C TYR A 83 12.27 -14.53 -16.97
N GLN A 84 13.46 -15.08 -16.69
CA GLN A 84 14.19 -15.87 -17.68
C GLN A 84 13.41 -17.14 -18.06
N TRP A 85 12.87 -17.86 -17.09
CA TRP A 85 12.06 -19.06 -17.36
C TRP A 85 10.79 -18.73 -18.12
N VAL A 86 10.10 -17.64 -17.79
CA VAL A 86 8.95 -17.15 -18.56
C VAL A 86 9.37 -16.92 -20.01
N LYS A 87 10.43 -16.16 -20.25
CA LYS A 87 10.94 -15.86 -21.60
C LYS A 87 11.32 -17.12 -22.39
N GLU A 88 11.87 -18.14 -21.73
CA GLU A 88 12.30 -19.39 -22.36
C GLU A 88 11.14 -20.34 -22.68
N ASN A 89 10.11 -20.38 -21.83
CA ASN A 89 9.02 -21.36 -21.94
C ASN A 89 7.75 -20.78 -22.59
N GLU A 90 7.51 -19.47 -22.44
CA GLU A 90 6.33 -18.76 -22.96
C GLU A 90 6.73 -17.35 -23.45
N PRO A 91 7.40 -17.25 -24.61
CA PRO A 91 7.95 -15.98 -25.10
C PRO A 91 6.90 -14.93 -25.51
N ASP A 92 5.63 -15.35 -25.67
CA ASP A 92 4.52 -14.46 -26.02
C ASP A 92 3.83 -13.85 -24.77
N LEU A 93 4.22 -14.29 -23.57
CA LEU A 93 3.82 -13.71 -22.27
C LEU A 93 4.77 -12.58 -21.85
#